data_AF-A0A2G9S5Z8-F1
#
_entry.id   AF-A0A2G9S5Z8-F1
#
_cell.length_a   1.000
_cell.length_b   1.000
_cell.length_c   1.000
_cell.angle_alpha   90.00
_cell.angle_beta   90.00
_cell.angle_gamma   90.00
#
_symmetry.space_group_name_H-M   'P 1'
#
loop_
_entity.id
_entity.type
_entity.pdbx_description
1 polymer ?
#
loop_
_entity_poly.entity_id
_entity_poly.type
_entity_poly.pdbx_seq_one_letter_code
_entity_poly.pdbx_strand_id
1 'polypeptide(L)' 'MSFVEMVEMVDILKRADYDGKHGPYSNPNVRNAKIMAKVMKNLQKTFGVRRSKDQLRKRWSDFKLREQDQYRRIQRVL' A
#
# COMPACT_ATOMS: atom_id res chain seq x y z
N MET A 1 7.23 -9.76 -1.02
CA MET A 1 7.82 -8.46 -1.39
C MET A 1 9.02 -8.24 -0.50
N SER A 2 10.08 -7.65 -1.05
CA SER A 2 11.23 -7.16 -0.30
C SER A 2 10.83 -6.01 0.62
N PHE A 3 11.64 -5.75 1.65
CA PHE A 3 11.39 -4.67 2.60
C PHE A 3 11.27 -3.30 1.91
N VAL A 4 12.11 -3.03 0.90
CA VAL A 4 12.14 -1.75 0.17
C VAL A 4 10.88 -1.56 -0.69
N GLU A 5 10.41 -2.60 -1.40
CA GLU A 5 9.12 -2.57 -2.11
C GLU A 5 7.95 -2.28 -1.14
N MET A 6 8.03 -2.80 0.09
CA MET A 6 6.98 -2.63 1.09
C MET A 6 6.98 -1.21 1.67
N VAL A 7 8.15 -0.62 1.92
CA VAL A 7 8.26 0.78 2.35
C VAL A 7 7.64 1.70 1.30
N GLU A 8 7.98 1.54 0.01
CA GLU A 8 7.41 2.33 -1.08
C GLU A 8 5.89 2.19 -1.16
N MET A 9 5.37 0.97 -1.02
CA MET A 9 3.93 0.72 -1.01
C MET A 9 3.24 1.45 0.14
N VAL A 10 3.77 1.37 1.36
CA VAL A 10 3.17 2.02 2.55
C VAL A 10 3.25 3.54 2.44
N ASP A 11 4.33 4.10 1.90
CA ASP A 11 4.46 5.54 1.66
C ASP A 11 3.39 6.06 0.69
N ILE A 12 3.18 5.36 -0.44
CA ILE A 12 2.13 5.71 -1.41
C ILE A 12 0.74 5.63 -0.76
N LEU A 13 0.48 4.58 0.02
CA LEU A 13 -0.81 4.40 0.71
C LEU A 13 -1.07 5.52 1.73
N LYS A 14 -0.04 5.95 2.49
CA LYS A 14 -0.11 7.09 3.41
C LYS A 14 -0.36 8.40 2.66
N ARG A 15 0.44 8.70 1.62
CA ARG A 15 0.31 9.92 0.80
C ARG A 15 -1.05 10.04 0.11
N ALA A 16 -1.64 8.90 -0.25
CA ALA A 16 -2.94 8.87 -0.89
C ALA A 16 -4.12 8.83 0.11
N ASP A 17 -3.88 8.97 1.42
CA ASP A 17 -4.88 8.82 2.50
C ASP A 17 -5.77 7.58 2.29
N TYR A 18 -5.15 6.41 2.09
CA TYR A 18 -5.89 5.17 1.81
C TYR A 18 -6.85 4.78 2.93
N ASP A 19 -6.50 5.09 4.18
CA ASP A 19 -7.29 4.76 5.37
C ASP A 19 -8.45 5.74 5.63
N GLY A 20 -8.56 6.81 4.83
CA GLY A 20 -9.71 7.72 4.86
C GLY A 20 -9.85 8.50 6.16
N LYS A 21 -8.72 8.93 6.74
CA LYS A 21 -8.73 9.77 7.93
C LYS A 21 -9.36 11.15 7.68
N HIS A 22 -9.56 11.53 6.42
CA HIS A 22 -10.13 12.83 6.01
C HIS A 22 -11.64 12.81 5.69
N GLY A 23 -12.39 11.78 6.11
CA GLY A 23 -13.86 11.74 6.05
C GLY A 23 -14.44 10.68 5.11
N PRO A 24 -15.75 10.37 5.23
CA PRO A 24 -16.38 9.33 4.42
C PRO A 24 -16.41 9.70 2.94
N TYR A 25 -15.75 8.88 2.12
CA TYR A 25 -15.75 9.04 0.66
C TYR A 25 -17.08 8.58 0.06
N SER A 26 -17.61 9.33 -0.92
CA SER A 26 -18.82 8.95 -1.66
C SER A 26 -18.67 7.65 -2.46
N ASN A 27 -17.44 7.21 -2.77
CA ASN A 27 -17.17 5.91 -3.41
C ASN A 27 -15.78 5.34 -3.01
N PRO A 28 -15.69 4.63 -1.87
CA PRO A 28 -14.44 4.12 -1.33
C PRO A 28 -13.76 3.11 -2.25
N ASN A 29 -14.55 2.29 -2.95
CA ASN A 29 -14.03 1.21 -3.80
C ASN A 29 -13.27 1.74 -5.03
N VAL A 30 -13.79 2.78 -5.67
CA VAL A 30 -13.16 3.41 -6.84
C VAL A 30 -11.83 4.07 -6.44
N ARG A 31 -11.81 4.75 -5.29
CA ARG A 31 -10.59 5.40 -4.79
C ARG A 31 -9.53 4.36 -4.42
N ASN A 32 -9.90 3.31 -3.69
CA ASN A 32 -9.00 2.22 -3.33
C ASN A 32 -8.43 1.54 -4.58
N ALA A 33 -9.22 1.35 -5.63
CA ALA A 33 -8.74 0.84 -6.91
C ALA A 33 -7.71 1.78 -7.57
N LYS A 34 -7.95 3.09 -7.58
CA LYS A 34 -7.01 4.09 -8.11
C LYS A 34 -5.69 4.11 -7.31
N ILE A 35 -5.75 4.00 -5.99
CA ILE A 35 -4.56 3.98 -5.13
C ILE A 35 -3.74 2.70 -5.39
N MET A 36 -4.39 1.54 -5.47
CA MET A 36 -3.71 0.28 -5.80
C MET A 36 -3.05 0.34 -7.18
N ALA A 37 -3.70 0.99 -8.16
CA ALA A 37 -3.10 1.21 -9.48
C ALA A 37 -1.84 2.10 -9.41
N LYS A 38 -1.82 3.13 -8.55
CA LYS A 38 -0.62 3.95 -8.30
C LYS A 38 0.52 3.12 -7.70
N VAL A 39 0.22 2.27 -6.71
CA VAL A 39 1.21 1.36 -6.11
C VAL A 39 1.80 0.43 -7.16
N MET A 40 0.96 -0.24 -7.96
CA MET A 40 1.43 -1.12 -9.04
C MET A 40 2.35 -0.38 -10.02
N LYS A 41 1.94 0.81 -10.47
CA LYS A 41 2.69 1.61 -11.43
C LYS A 41 4.05 2.03 -10.89
N ASN A 42 4.13 2.47 -9.64
CA ASN A 42 5.40 2.86 -9.02
C ASN A 42 6.30 1.66 -8.75
N LEU A 43 5.77 0.54 -8.25
CA LEU A 43 6.58 -0.66 -8.05
C LEU A 43 7.19 -1.18 -9.36
N GLN A 44 6.42 -1.13 -10.45
CA GLN A 44 6.93 -1.49 -11.77
C GLN A 44 7.98 -0.48 -12.26
N LYS A 45 7.76 0.82 -12.07
CA LYS A 45 8.68 1.87 -12.53
C LYS A 45 10.00 1.89 -11.76
N THR A 46 9.95 1.73 -10.45
CA THR A 46 11.12 1.89 -9.56
C THR A 46 11.89 0.58 -9.40
N PHE A 47 11.20 -0.55 -9.28
CA PHE A 47 11.83 -1.85 -9.00
C PHE A 47 11.75 -2.83 -10.16
N GLY A 48 11.07 -2.50 -11.26
CA GLY A 48 10.83 -3.44 -12.35
C GLY A 48 9.87 -4.58 -11.99
N VAL A 49 9.24 -4.53 -10.81
CA VAL A 49 8.46 -5.66 -10.30
C VAL A 49 7.01 -5.52 -10.70
N ARG A 50 6.50 -6.52 -11.43
CA ARG A 50 5.09 -6.62 -11.79
C ARG A 50 4.33 -7.37 -10.68
N ARG A 51 3.41 -6.67 -10.00
CA ARG A 51 2.53 -7.24 -8.97
C ARG A 51 1.08 -7.15 -9.39
N SER A 52 0.27 -8.13 -9.01
CA SER A 52 -1.18 -8.05 -9.20
C SER A 52 -1.84 -7.23 -8.11
N LYS A 53 -3.01 -6.65 -8.44
CA LYS A 53 -3.82 -5.89 -7.49
C LYS A 53 -4.20 -6.72 -6.26
N ASP A 54 -4.53 -7.99 -6.46
CA ASP A 54 -4.95 -8.88 -5.37
C ASP A 54 -3.77 -9.32 -4.50
N GLN A 55 -2.57 -9.47 -5.07
CA GLN A 55 -1.35 -9.68 -4.29
C GLN A 55 -1.06 -8.49 -3.37
N LEU A 56 -1.21 -7.26 -3.87
CA LEU A 56 -1.02 -6.05 -3.06
C LEU A 56 -2.07 -5.94 -1.95
N ARG A 57 -3.34 -6.23 -2.26
CA ARG A 57 -4.42 -6.24 -1.25
C ARG A 57 -4.16 -7.27 -0.16
N LYS A 58 -3.81 -8.50 -0.54
CA LYS A 58 -3.46 -9.55 0.43
C LYS A 58 -2.29 -9.12 1.31
N ARG A 59 -1.22 -8.59 0.71
CA ARG A 59 -0.05 -8.12 1.48
C ARG A 59 -0.40 -6.98 2.44
N TRP A 60 -1.25 -6.05 2.03
CA TRP A 60 -1.73 -4.97 2.91
C TRP A 60 -2.54 -5.50 4.08
N SER A 61 -3.41 -6.47 3.85
CA SER A 61 -4.17 -7.14 4.91
C SER A 61 -3.25 -7.88 5.89
N ASP A 62 -2.26 -8.63 5.38
CA ASP A 62 -1.28 -9.33 6.20
C ASP A 62 -0.47 -8.35 7.06
N PHE A 63 -0.11 -7.18 6.52
CA PHE A 63 0.57 -6.12 7.26
C PHE A 63 -0.24 -5.59 8.45
N LYS A 64 -1.54 -5.35 8.26
CA LYS A 64 -2.39 -4.82 9.34
C LYS A 64 -2.67 -5.87 10.42
N LEU A 65 -2.80 -7.13 10.04
CA LEU A 65 -3.35 -8.17 10.92
C LEU A 65 -2.30 -9.12 11.51
N ARG A 66 -1.30 -9.50 10.72
CA ARG A 66 -0.37 -10.60 11.06
C ARG A 66 1.05 -10.12 11.29
N GLU A 67 1.49 -9.11 10.53
CA GLU A 67 2.88 -8.66 10.53
C GLU A 67 3.04 -7.30 11.24
N GLN A 68 2.48 -7.17 12.44
CA GLN A 68 2.54 -5.92 13.21
C GLN A 68 3.97 -5.42 13.41
N ASP A 69 4.94 -6.31 13.63
CA ASP A 69 6.34 -5.92 13.80
C ASP A 69 6.98 -5.39 12.50
N GLN A 70 6.66 -5.98 11.34
CA GLN A 70 7.13 -5.42 10.07
C GLN A 70 6.46 -4.08 9.79
N TYR A 71 5.17 -3.95 10.08
CA TYR A 71 4.45 -2.69 9.95
C TYR A 71 5.07 -1.60 10.85
N ARG A 72 5.36 -1.92 12.12
CA ARG A 72 6.06 -1.03 13.05
C ARG A 72 7.46 -0.65 12.55
N ARG A 73 8.21 -1.59 11.98
CA ARG A 73 9.52 -1.32 11.38
C ARG A 73 9.42 -0.34 10.21
N ILE A 74 8.44 -0.54 9.32
CA ILE A 74 8.21 0.37 8.19
C ILE A 74 7.75 1.74 8.68
N GLN A 75 6.88 1.81 9.70
CA GLN A 75 6.46 3.07 10.31
C GLN A 75 7.60 3.84 10.99
N ARG A 76 8.66 3.16 11.45
CA ARG A 76 9.86 3.85 11.98
C ARG A 76 10.75 4.43 10.88
N VAL A 77 10.64 3.89 9.67
CA VAL A 77 11.39 4.37 8.50
C VAL A 77 10.63 5.51 7.78
N LEU A 78 9.29 5.53 7.87
CA LEU A 78 8.38 6.48 7.23
C LEU A 78 7.69 7.44 8.21
#